data_AF-A0A7M7NRS7-F1
#
_entry.id   AF-A0A7M7NRS7-F1
#
_cell.length_a   1.000
_cell.length_b   1.000
_cell.length_c   1.000
_cell.angle_alpha   90.00
_cell.angle_beta   90.00
_cell.angle_gamma   90.00
#
_symmetry.space_group_name_H-M   'P 1'
#
loop_
_entity.id
_entity.type
_entity.pdbx_description
1 polymer ?
#
loop_
_entity_poly.entity_id
_entity_poly.type
_entity_poly.pdbx_seq_one_letter_code
_entity_poly.pdbx_strand_id
1 'polypeptide(L)'
;MTILSYTVFILYTLIALVNLVVDMCLQRQSRSSPASNVLKGRYMVQWLFYNVTVTWTCIVLVVFWGALYDPAYPDWLFDITCHTLPGVFSILELTFTATPCRIVHVIYPFIFGISYLTFTLIYWATGHAPIYSILDYSGSPKLSAVSVVSIFVFIFVFHPVMWGLTKLRKRVAERLNCSQGLRGDQYEQIEP
;
A
#
# COMPACT_ATOMS: atom_id res chain seq x y z
N MET A 1 -12.28 -5.71 -7.95
CA MET A 1 -11.35 -4.77 -7.31
C MET A 1 -11.02 -5.30 -5.94
N THR A 2 -11.99 -5.42 -5.02
CA THR A 2 -11.82 -5.92 -3.64
C THR A 2 -11.03 -7.22 -3.54
N ILE A 3 -11.47 -8.28 -4.24
CA ILE A 3 -10.79 -9.58 -4.17
C ILE A 3 -9.35 -9.46 -4.67
N LEU A 4 -9.13 -8.80 -5.81
CA LEU A 4 -7.79 -8.64 -6.39
C LEU A 4 -6.87 -7.82 -5.48
N SER A 5 -7.34 -6.70 -4.93
CA SER A 5 -6.58 -5.89 -3.97
C SER A 5 -6.30 -6.66 -2.68
N TYR A 6 -7.25 -7.46 -2.21
CA TYR A 6 -7.09 -8.30 -1.02
C TYR A 6 -6.04 -9.39 -1.27
N THR A 7 -6.06 -10.05 -2.43
CA THR A 7 -5.04 -11.02 -2.81
C THR A 7 -3.66 -10.38 -2.87
N VAL A 8 -3.52 -9.20 -3.48
CA VAL A 8 -2.24 -8.46 -3.52
C VAL A 8 -1.78 -8.05 -2.12
N PHE A 9 -2.70 -7.64 -1.25
CA PHE A 9 -2.42 -7.38 0.16
C PHE A 9 -1.89 -8.63 0.90
N ILE A 10 -2.54 -9.79 0.73
CA ILE A 10 -2.08 -11.04 1.33
C ILE A 10 -0.70 -11.46 0.79
N LEU A 11 -0.48 -11.34 -0.52
CA LEU A 11 0.84 -11.62 -1.09
C LEU A 11 1.91 -10.69 -0.51
N TYR A 12 1.61 -9.40 -0.40
CA TYR A 12 2.49 -8.43 0.24
C TYR A 12 2.85 -8.83 1.68
N THR A 13 1.86 -9.13 2.52
CA THR A 13 2.09 -9.46 3.93
C THR A 13 2.86 -10.76 4.09
N LEU A 14 2.60 -11.76 3.25
CA LEU A 14 3.38 -13.01 3.22
C LEU A 14 4.84 -12.76 2.82
N ILE A 15 5.09 -11.97 1.78
CA ILE A 15 6.46 -11.62 1.36
C ILE A 15 7.18 -10.85 2.47
N ALA A 16 6.50 -9.88 3.11
CA ALA A 16 7.06 -9.12 4.21
C ALA A 16 7.38 -10.00 5.42
N LEU A 17 6.50 -10.95 5.76
CA LEU A 17 6.71 -11.91 6.84
C LEU A 17 7.90 -12.83 6.55
N VAL A 18 7.99 -13.38 5.34
CA VAL A 18 9.13 -14.22 4.94
C VAL A 18 10.44 -13.44 5.03
N ASN A 19 10.48 -12.20 4.52
CA ASN A 19 11.67 -11.36 4.61
C ASN A 19 12.07 -11.10 6.07
N LEU A 20 11.11 -10.74 6.93
CA LEU A 20 11.34 -10.53 8.36
C LEU A 20 11.90 -11.79 9.04
N VAL A 21 11.29 -12.96 8.83
CA VAL A 21 11.73 -14.22 9.43
C VAL A 21 13.14 -14.58 8.96
N VAL A 22 13.43 -14.45 7.67
CA VAL A 22 14.77 -14.74 7.16
C VAL A 22 15.79 -13.76 7.75
N ASP A 23 15.46 -12.48 7.88
CA ASP A 23 16.37 -11.50 8.49
C ASP A 23 16.63 -11.82 9.96
N MET A 24 15.60 -12.22 10.71
CA MET A 24 15.77 -12.67 12.09
C MET A 24 16.65 -13.92 12.18
N CYS A 25 16.48 -14.89 11.28
CA CYS A 25 17.33 -16.08 11.21
C CYS A 25 18.78 -15.73 10.86
N LEU A 26 19.01 -14.85 9.89
CA LEU A 26 20.34 -14.43 9.46
C LEU A 26 21.05 -13.59 10.54
N GLN A 27 20.33 -12.66 11.19
CA GLN A 27 20.85 -11.90 12.34
C GLN A 27 21.22 -12.82 13.51
N ARG A 28 20.45 -13.88 13.73
CA ARG A 28 20.75 -14.91 14.73
C ARG A 28 21.94 -15.79 14.34
N GLN A 29 22.17 -16.01 13.05
CA GLN A 29 23.16 -16.98 12.55
C GLN A 29 24.57 -16.40 12.35
N SER A 30 24.74 -15.12 11.98
CA SER A 30 26.09 -14.55 11.84
C SER A 30 26.10 -13.02 11.70
N ARG A 31 27.02 -12.39 12.44
CA ARG A 31 27.47 -10.99 12.30
C ARG A 31 28.30 -10.75 11.02
N SER A 32 28.49 -11.76 10.18
CA SER A 32 29.35 -11.69 8.98
C SER A 32 28.93 -12.71 7.90
N SER A 33 28.18 -12.27 6.88
CA SER A 33 28.47 -12.64 5.48
C SER A 33 27.64 -11.88 4.43
N PRO A 34 28.19 -11.66 3.22
CA PRO A 34 27.67 -10.73 2.22
C PRO A 34 26.84 -11.46 1.15
N ALA A 35 25.53 -11.63 1.39
CA ALA A 35 24.56 -12.00 0.34
C ALA A 35 23.79 -10.76 -0.16
N SER A 36 24.50 -9.67 -0.45
CA SER A 36 23.91 -8.34 -0.71
C SER A 36 22.91 -8.32 -1.87
N ASN A 37 23.17 -9.06 -2.95
CA ASN A 37 22.34 -9.05 -4.15
C ASN A 37 21.01 -9.80 -3.95
N VAL A 38 21.03 -10.96 -3.29
CA VAL A 38 19.81 -11.73 -2.98
C VAL A 38 18.95 -10.95 -1.99
N LEU A 39 19.59 -10.39 -0.95
CA LEU A 39 18.94 -9.51 0.02
C LEU A 39 18.23 -8.34 -0.68
N LYS A 40 18.94 -7.67 -1.61
CA LYS A 40 18.40 -6.56 -2.41
C LYS A 40 17.21 -6.98 -3.27
N GLY A 41 17.27 -8.12 -3.95
CA GLY A 41 16.19 -8.62 -4.81
C GLY A 41 14.89 -8.87 -4.06
N ARG A 42 14.95 -9.53 -2.88
CA ARG A 42 13.76 -9.82 -2.06
C ARG A 42 13.02 -8.55 -1.64
N TYR A 43 13.75 -7.53 -1.19
CA TYR A 43 13.13 -6.27 -0.79
C TYR A 43 12.62 -5.48 -1.99
N MET A 44 13.22 -5.60 -3.18
CA MET A 44 12.67 -4.99 -4.40
C MET A 44 11.28 -5.58 -4.73
N VAL A 45 11.10 -6.89 -4.56
CA VAL A 45 9.79 -7.53 -4.73
C VAL A 45 8.80 -7.04 -3.67
N GLN A 46 9.15 -7.12 -2.38
CA GLN A 46 8.29 -6.60 -1.30
C GLN A 46 7.88 -5.15 -1.55
N TRP A 47 8.83 -4.33 -1.98
CA TRP A 47 8.64 -2.92 -2.25
C TRP A 47 7.72 -2.64 -3.45
N LEU A 48 7.80 -3.44 -4.52
CA LEU A 48 6.85 -3.34 -5.62
C LEU A 48 5.42 -3.57 -5.12
N PHE A 49 5.22 -4.67 -4.38
CA PHE A 49 3.92 -5.01 -3.80
C PHE A 49 3.44 -3.94 -2.81
N TYR A 50 4.32 -3.38 -1.99
CA TYR A 50 4.00 -2.29 -1.07
C TYR A 50 3.35 -1.09 -1.78
N ASN A 51 3.94 -0.63 -2.89
CA ASN A 51 3.42 0.56 -3.60
C ASN A 51 2.00 0.31 -4.18
N VAL A 52 1.71 -0.92 -4.61
CA VAL A 52 0.38 -1.31 -5.10
C VAL A 52 -0.59 -1.48 -3.92
N THR A 53 -0.22 -2.31 -2.94
CA THR A 53 -1.04 -2.65 -1.79
C THR A 53 -1.52 -1.41 -1.04
N VAL A 54 -0.61 -0.54 -0.61
CA VAL A 54 -0.97 0.60 0.25
C VAL A 54 -1.95 1.54 -0.45
N THR A 55 -1.77 1.76 -1.75
CA THR A 55 -2.64 2.63 -2.54
C THR A 55 -4.02 1.99 -2.72
N TRP A 56 -4.07 0.72 -3.15
CA TRP A 56 -5.32 0.08 -3.55
C TRP A 56 -6.20 -0.33 -2.37
N THR A 57 -5.63 -0.72 -1.23
CA THR A 57 -6.42 -0.98 -0.02
C THR A 57 -7.05 0.31 0.53
N CYS A 58 -6.38 1.46 0.42
CA CYS A 58 -6.96 2.75 0.79
C CYS A 58 -8.07 3.18 -0.18
N ILE A 59 -7.89 2.96 -1.49
CA ILE A 59 -8.96 3.18 -2.49
C ILE A 59 -10.16 2.30 -2.19
N VAL A 60 -9.95 1.01 -1.94
CA VAL A 60 -11.02 0.05 -1.62
C VAL A 60 -11.75 0.45 -0.35
N LEU A 61 -11.03 0.88 0.69
CA LEU A 61 -11.62 1.40 1.91
C LEU A 61 -12.56 2.59 1.61
N VAL A 62 -12.07 3.60 0.88
CA VAL A 62 -12.86 4.82 0.58
C VAL A 62 -14.04 4.53 -0.33
N VAL A 63 -13.82 3.77 -1.41
CA VAL A 63 -14.87 3.44 -2.40
C VAL A 63 -15.93 2.56 -1.78
N PHE A 64 -15.54 1.58 -0.96
CA PHE A 64 -16.51 0.70 -0.31
C PHE A 64 -17.41 1.49 0.62
N TRP A 65 -16.85 2.14 1.64
CA TRP A 65 -17.64 2.86 2.64
C TRP A 65 -18.34 4.11 2.08
N GLY A 66 -17.79 4.72 1.02
CA GLY A 66 -18.34 5.93 0.43
C GLY A 66 -19.35 5.71 -0.69
N ALA A 67 -19.33 4.55 -1.38
CA ALA A 67 -20.12 4.35 -2.59
C ALA A 67 -20.72 2.94 -2.79
N LEU A 68 -20.20 1.89 -2.12
CA LEU A 68 -20.67 0.51 -2.33
C LEU A 68 -21.35 -0.12 -1.10
N TYR A 69 -21.09 0.40 0.10
CA TYR A 69 -21.68 -0.12 1.33
C TYR A 69 -23.19 0.07 1.31
N ASP A 70 -23.93 -1.01 1.55
CA ASP A 70 -25.37 -1.00 1.69
C ASP A 70 -25.77 -1.37 3.12
N PRO A 71 -26.24 -0.41 3.93
CA PRO A 71 -26.65 -0.69 5.30
C PRO A 71 -27.89 -1.59 5.40
N ALA A 72 -28.65 -1.79 4.31
CA ALA A 72 -29.80 -2.69 4.30
C ALA A 72 -29.39 -4.17 4.26
N TYR A 73 -28.19 -4.48 3.76
CA TYR A 73 -27.68 -5.85 3.60
C TYR A 73 -26.23 -5.98 4.09
N PRO A 74 -25.98 -5.78 5.39
CA PRO A 74 -24.61 -5.79 5.91
C PRO A 74 -24.04 -7.22 5.98
N ASP A 75 -22.82 -7.40 5.49
CA ASP A 75 -21.98 -8.57 5.79
C ASP A 75 -20.77 -8.10 6.58
N TRP A 76 -20.99 -7.80 7.87
CA TRP A 76 -19.97 -7.19 8.72
C TRP A 76 -18.63 -7.93 8.72
N LEU A 77 -18.65 -9.27 8.62
CA LEU A 77 -17.42 -10.04 8.59
C LEU A 77 -16.65 -9.79 7.30
N PHE A 78 -17.31 -9.90 6.15
CA PHE A 78 -16.70 -9.64 4.85
C PHE A 78 -16.31 -8.16 4.69
N ASP A 79 -17.20 -7.24 5.07
CA ASP A 79 -17.02 -5.81 4.94
C ASP A 79 -15.79 -5.33 5.71
N ILE A 80 -15.68 -5.74 6.98
CA ILE A 80 -14.52 -5.41 7.82
C ILE A 80 -13.26 -6.10 7.31
N THR A 81 -13.32 -7.41 7.00
CA THR A 81 -12.13 -8.20 6.66
C THR A 81 -11.55 -7.83 5.31
N CYS A 82 -12.39 -7.55 4.31
CA CYS A 82 -11.95 -7.33 2.93
C CYS A 82 -11.80 -5.85 2.58
N HIS A 83 -12.36 -4.91 3.36
CA HIS A 83 -12.27 -3.47 3.08
C HIS A 83 -11.58 -2.71 4.23
N THR A 84 -12.06 -2.83 5.46
CA THR A 84 -11.55 -2.04 6.59
C THR A 84 -10.16 -2.45 7.05
N LEU A 85 -9.97 -3.72 7.41
CA LEU A 85 -8.70 -4.20 7.95
C LEU A 85 -7.52 -3.99 6.98
N PRO A 86 -7.61 -4.33 5.68
CA PRO A 86 -6.51 -4.11 4.75
C PRO A 86 -6.14 -2.62 4.61
N GLY A 87 -7.15 -1.74 4.61
CA GLY A 87 -6.96 -0.29 4.57
C GLY A 87 -6.25 0.23 5.82
N VAL A 88 -6.74 -0.14 7.01
CA VAL A 88 -6.12 0.22 8.30
C VAL A 88 -4.69 -0.29 8.39
N PHE A 89 -4.45 -1.57 8.07
CA PHE A 89 -3.09 -2.13 8.07
C PHE A 89 -2.17 -1.40 7.10
N SER A 90 -2.67 -0.98 5.94
CA SER A 90 -1.87 -0.22 4.98
C SER A 90 -1.53 1.18 5.44
N ILE A 91 -2.43 1.84 6.19
CA ILE A 91 -2.16 3.14 6.83
C ILE A 91 -1.11 2.99 7.93
N LEU A 92 -1.22 1.95 8.76
CA LEU A 92 -0.20 1.61 9.76
C LEU A 92 1.14 1.35 9.09
N GLU A 93 1.14 0.63 7.98
CA GLU A 93 2.36 0.30 7.26
C GLU A 93 3.00 1.53 6.60
N LEU A 94 2.19 2.45 6.10
CA LEU A 94 2.66 3.74 5.60
C LEU A 94 3.28 4.62 6.68
N THR A 95 2.75 4.55 7.91
CA THR A 95 3.17 5.42 9.02
C THR A 95 4.38 4.87 9.76
N PHE A 96 4.40 3.58 10.09
CA PHE A 96 5.42 2.99 10.97
C PHE A 96 6.58 2.33 10.23
N THR A 97 6.36 1.76 9.05
CA THR A 97 7.39 0.95 8.37
C THR A 97 8.19 1.78 7.39
N ALA A 98 9.51 1.93 7.59
CA ALA A 98 10.42 2.80 6.83
C ALA A 98 10.64 2.43 5.34
N THR A 99 9.65 1.83 4.68
CA THR A 99 9.65 1.53 3.25
C THR A 99 9.71 2.84 2.44
N PRO A 100 10.70 3.01 1.54
CA PRO A 100 10.86 4.24 0.80
C PRO A 100 9.87 4.34 -0.37
N CYS A 101 9.04 5.39 -0.41
CA CYS A 101 8.27 5.76 -1.59
C CYS A 101 8.95 6.92 -2.35
N ARG A 102 8.92 6.90 -3.69
CA ARG A 102 9.32 8.01 -4.59
C ARG A 102 8.13 8.32 -5.50
N ILE A 103 8.02 9.57 -5.94
CA ILE A 103 6.91 10.03 -6.80
C ILE A 103 6.76 9.16 -8.06
N VAL A 104 7.87 8.74 -8.67
CA VAL A 104 7.86 7.93 -9.90
C VAL A 104 7.20 6.56 -9.73
N HIS A 105 7.06 6.04 -8.51
CA HIS A 105 6.43 4.74 -8.27
C HIS A 105 4.91 4.75 -8.39
N VAL A 106 4.29 5.90 -8.65
CA VAL A 106 2.84 6.01 -8.93
C VAL A 106 2.45 5.14 -10.12
N ILE A 107 3.41 4.83 -11.00
CA ILE A 107 3.24 3.93 -12.14
C ILE A 107 2.76 2.52 -11.72
N TYR A 108 3.17 2.01 -10.55
CA TYR A 108 2.79 0.66 -10.12
C TYR A 108 1.30 0.53 -9.80
N PRO A 109 0.72 1.33 -8.86
CA PRO A 109 -0.73 1.29 -8.64
C PRO A 109 -1.51 1.74 -9.87
N PHE A 110 -0.97 2.64 -10.71
CA PHE A 110 -1.62 3.07 -11.95
C PHE A 110 -1.77 1.94 -12.98
N ILE A 111 -0.69 1.20 -13.28
CA ILE A 111 -0.72 0.04 -14.20
C ILE A 111 -1.68 -1.03 -13.68
N PHE A 112 -1.70 -1.27 -12.37
CA PHE A 112 -2.64 -2.21 -11.77
C PHE A 112 -4.10 -1.76 -11.99
N GLY A 113 -4.39 -0.47 -11.83
CA GLY A 113 -5.71 0.10 -12.12
C GLY A 113 -6.14 -0.02 -13.57
N ILE A 114 -5.24 0.31 -14.51
CA ILE A 114 -5.51 0.17 -15.96
C ILE A 114 -5.75 -1.29 -16.33
N SER A 115 -4.97 -2.21 -15.77
CA SER A 115 -5.16 -3.66 -15.98
C SER A 115 -6.55 -4.10 -15.51
N TYR A 116 -6.96 -3.68 -14.32
CA TYR A 116 -8.27 -4.04 -13.78
C TYR A 116 -9.42 -3.39 -14.54
N LEU A 117 -9.31 -2.11 -14.92
CA LEU A 117 -10.29 -1.42 -15.74
C LEU A 117 -10.49 -2.14 -17.08
N THR A 118 -9.38 -2.48 -17.76
CA THR A 118 -9.41 -3.24 -19.02
C THR A 118 -10.14 -4.56 -18.85
N PHE A 119 -9.84 -5.30 -17.78
CA PHE A 119 -10.57 -6.53 -17.45
C PHE A 119 -12.08 -6.27 -17.29
N THR A 120 -12.50 -5.24 -16.55
CA THR A 120 -13.93 -4.95 -16.34
C THR A 120 -14.66 -4.57 -17.64
N LEU A 121 -13.98 -3.86 -18.55
CA LEU A 121 -14.54 -3.48 -19.84
C LEU A 121 -14.72 -4.69 -20.76
N ILE A 122 -13.72 -5.59 -20.80
CA ILE A 122 -13.82 -6.85 -21.54
C ILE A 122 -14.94 -7.71 -20.98
N TYR A 123 -15.00 -7.87 -19.65
CA TYR A 123 -16.03 -8.67 -18.98
C TYR A 123 -17.45 -8.17 -19.29
N TRP A 124 -17.64 -6.85 -19.29
CA TRP A 124 -18.90 -6.24 -19.70
C TRP A 124 -19.19 -6.43 -21.20
N ALA A 125 -18.19 -6.25 -22.06
CA ALA A 125 -18.35 -6.37 -23.51
C ALA A 125 -18.73 -7.79 -23.95
N THR A 126 -18.44 -8.82 -23.15
CA THR A 126 -18.89 -10.20 -23.39
C THR A 126 -20.32 -10.48 -22.90
N GLY A 127 -21.06 -9.44 -22.46
CA GLY A 127 -22.47 -9.52 -22.10
C GLY A 127 -22.76 -9.83 -20.63
N HIS A 128 -21.73 -9.80 -19.76
CA HIS A 128 -21.96 -9.97 -18.32
C HIS A 128 -22.42 -8.67 -17.66
N ALA A 129 -23.14 -8.82 -16.54
CA ALA A 129 -23.51 -7.70 -15.70
C ALA A 129 -22.25 -7.00 -15.12
N PRO A 130 -22.31 -5.69 -14.86
CA PRO A 130 -21.23 -4.96 -14.22
C PRO A 130 -20.82 -5.60 -12.89
N ILE A 131 -19.50 -5.70 -12.66
CA ILE A 131 -18.96 -6.27 -11.41
C ILE A 131 -19.32 -5.39 -10.20
N TYR A 132 -19.45 -4.09 -10.41
CA TYR A 132 -19.86 -3.12 -9.41
C TYR A 132 -20.90 -2.17 -10.00
N SER A 133 -21.85 -1.72 -9.19
CA SER A 133 -22.86 -0.72 -9.57
C SER A 133 -22.25 0.58 -10.07
N ILE A 134 -21.12 1.00 -9.49
CA ILE A 134 -20.37 2.21 -9.91
C ILE A 134 -19.67 2.05 -11.27
N LEU A 135 -19.66 0.85 -11.85
CA LEU A 135 -19.10 0.54 -13.18
C LEU A 135 -20.18 0.04 -14.14
N ASP A 136 -21.43 0.42 -13.93
CA ASP A 136 -22.50 0.16 -14.87
C ASP A 136 -22.36 1.00 -16.16
N TYR A 137 -21.65 0.41 -17.13
CA TYR A 137 -21.35 1.02 -18.42
C TYR A 137 -22.57 1.16 -19.33
N SER A 138 -23.65 0.40 -19.07
CA SER A 138 -24.86 0.41 -19.89
C SER A 138 -25.92 1.36 -19.34
N GLY A 139 -26.32 1.17 -18.08
CA GLY A 139 -27.41 1.91 -17.45
C GLY A 139 -26.99 3.29 -16.94
N SER A 140 -25.73 3.45 -16.50
CA SER A 140 -25.23 4.69 -15.91
C SER A 140 -23.80 5.05 -16.38
N PRO A 141 -23.55 5.19 -17.70
CA PRO A 141 -22.22 5.42 -18.25
C PRO A 141 -21.52 6.67 -17.72
N LYS A 142 -22.28 7.73 -17.39
CA LYS A 142 -21.73 8.94 -16.76
C LYS A 142 -21.18 8.67 -15.36
N LEU A 143 -21.93 7.94 -14.53
CA LEU A 143 -21.48 7.55 -13.19
C LEU A 143 -20.25 6.66 -13.28
N SER A 144 -20.23 5.71 -14.21
CA SER A 144 -19.09 4.85 -14.49
C SER A 144 -17.84 5.63 -14.87
N ALA A 145 -17.96 6.59 -15.81
CA ALA A 145 -16.84 7.43 -16.21
C ALA A 145 -16.30 8.28 -15.04
N VAL A 146 -17.20 8.90 -14.25
CA VAL A 146 -16.81 9.71 -13.09
C VAL A 146 -16.14 8.85 -12.01
N SER A 147 -16.63 7.64 -11.74
CA SER A 147 -16.04 6.71 -10.78
C SER A 147 -14.61 6.34 -11.17
N VAL A 148 -14.41 5.98 -12.44
CA VAL A 148 -13.09 5.63 -12.97
C VAL A 148 -12.12 6.82 -12.87
N VAL A 149 -12.53 8.00 -13.31
CA VAL A 149 -11.70 9.22 -13.21
C VAL A 149 -11.35 9.53 -11.76
N SER A 150 -12.32 9.43 -10.84
CA SER A 150 -12.13 9.71 -9.42
C SER A 150 -11.10 8.76 -8.78
N ILE A 151 -11.14 7.47 -9.14
CA ILE A 151 -10.14 6.48 -8.68
C ILE A 151 -8.73 6.85 -9.16
N PHE A 152 -8.57 7.22 -10.44
CA PHE A 152 -7.26 7.63 -10.95
C PHE A 152 -6.76 8.93 -10.33
N VAL A 153 -7.64 9.92 -10.15
CA VAL A 153 -7.31 11.16 -9.43
C VAL A 153 -6.85 10.83 -8.00
N PHE A 154 -7.54 9.93 -7.30
CA PHE A 154 -7.11 9.49 -5.98
C PHE A 154 -5.69 8.93 -5.98
N ILE A 155 -5.32 8.08 -6.95
CA ILE A 155 -3.95 7.54 -7.08
C ILE A 155 -2.93 8.69 -7.16
N PHE A 156 -3.17 9.68 -8.03
CA PHE A 156 -2.25 10.80 -8.22
C PHE A 156 -2.20 11.78 -7.04
N VAL A 157 -3.27 11.91 -6.26
CA VAL A 157 -3.30 12.75 -5.05
C VAL A 157 -2.70 12.03 -3.85
N PHE A 158 -2.96 10.74 -3.69
CA PHE A 158 -2.50 9.93 -2.57
C PHE A 158 -0.99 9.63 -2.65
N HIS A 159 -0.44 9.44 -3.85
CA HIS A 159 0.97 9.10 -4.01
C HIS A 159 1.95 10.19 -3.50
N PRO A 160 1.72 11.50 -3.76
CA PRO A 160 2.44 12.59 -3.11
C PRO A 160 2.36 12.57 -1.58
N VAL A 161 1.22 12.17 -1.00
CA VAL A 161 1.08 12.02 0.47
C VAL A 161 2.00 10.92 0.98
N MET A 162 2.01 9.75 0.32
CA MET A 162 2.92 8.65 0.67
C MET A 162 4.40 9.06 0.58
N TRP A 163 4.75 9.80 -0.48
CA TRP A 163 6.09 10.34 -0.66
C TRP A 163 6.46 11.36 0.43
N GLY A 164 5.55 12.29 0.75
CA GLY A 164 5.71 13.28 1.80
C GLY A 164 5.94 12.65 3.17
N LEU A 165 5.16 11.63 3.53
CA LEU A 165 5.33 10.86 4.76
C LEU A 165 6.68 10.13 4.79
N THR A 166 7.14 9.59 3.66
CA THR A 166 8.49 9.00 3.57
C THR A 166 9.58 10.04 3.86
N LYS A 167 9.45 11.25 3.32
CA LYS A 167 10.40 12.35 3.60
C LYS A 167 10.32 12.83 5.05
N LEU A 168 9.12 12.93 5.60
CA LEU A 168 8.91 13.33 7.00
C LEU A 168 9.57 12.35 7.96
N ARG A 169 9.33 11.04 7.80
CA ARG A 169 9.94 9.99 8.64
C ARG A 169 11.46 10.03 8.60
N LYS A 170 12.04 10.21 7.40
CA LYS A 170 13.49 10.37 7.24
C LYS A 170 14.02 11.58 8.01
N ARG A 171 13.35 12.73 7.91
CA ARG A 171 13.73 13.96 8.64
C ARG A 171 13.60 13.79 10.16
N VAL A 172 12.54 13.15 10.63
CA VAL A 172 12.35 12.87 12.07
C VAL A 172 13.47 11.96 12.58
N ALA A 173 13.79 10.89 11.85
CA ALA A 173 14.89 9.99 12.21
C ALA A 173 16.25 10.70 12.25
N GLU A 174 16.55 11.53 11.24
CA GLU A 174 17.79 12.34 11.19
C GLU A 174 17.89 13.30 12.39
N ARG A 175 16.78 13.95 12.77
CA ARG A 175 16.74 14.86 13.92
C ARG A 175 16.94 14.14 15.24
N LEU A 176 16.31 12.97 15.43
CA LEU A 176 16.44 12.18 16.66
C LEU A 176 17.87 11.66 16.82
N ASN A 177 18.50 11.16 15.75
CA ASN A 177 19.88 10.71 15.78
C ASN A 177 20.87 11.86 16.08
N CYS A 178 20.65 13.04 15.48
CA CYS A 178 21.45 14.23 15.76
C CYS A 178 21.31 14.67 17.23
N SER A 179 20.09 14.66 17.77
CA SER A 179 19.86 14.97 19.19
C SER A 179 20.52 13.97 20.14
N GLN A 180 20.60 12.69 19.76
CA GLN A 180 21.29 11.67 20.56
C GLN A 180 22.81 11.87 20.52
N GLY A 181 23.39 12.22 19.36
CA GLY A 181 24.82 12.54 19.24
C GLY A 181 25.21 13.71 20.13
N LEU A 182 24.47 14.83 20.04
CA LEU A 182 24.71 16.02 20.89
C LEU A 182 24.61 15.71 22.39
N ARG A 183 23.68 14.83 22.79
CA ARG A 183 23.56 14.41 24.18
C ARG A 183 24.75 13.54 24.61
N GLY A 184 25.26 12.66 23.74
CA GLY A 184 26.46 11.85 24.01
C GLY A 184 27.70 12.70 24.25
N ASP A 185 27.96 13.67 23.37
CA ASP A 185 29.11 14.58 23.47
C ASP A 185 29.09 15.38 24.78
N GLN A 186 27.90 15.76 25.28
CA GLN A 186 27.76 16.46 26.56
C GLN A 186 28.15 15.59 27.77
N TYR A 187 27.89 14.28 27.74
CA TYR A 187 28.30 13.38 28.83
C TYR A 187 29.81 13.15 28.84
N GLU A 188 30.43 13.04 27.65
CA GLU A 188 31.87 12.82 27.50
C GLU A 188 32.71 14.03 27.96
N GLN A 189 32.15 15.24 27.97
CA GLN A 189 32.79 16.43 28.52
C GLN A 189 32.66 16.58 30.06
N ILE A 190 31.83 15.76 30.71
CA ILE A 190 31.57 15.85 32.16
C ILE A 190 32.31 14.74 32.93
N GLU A 191 32.76 13.67 32.26
CA GLU A 191 33.61 12.64 32.88
C GLU A 191 35.10 13.08 32.89
N PRO A 192 35.74 13.19 34.07
CA PRO A 192 37.14 13.63 34.21
C PRO A 192 38.19 12.56 33.89
#